data_AF-D8SJA8-F1
#
_entry.id   AF-D8SJA8-F1
#
_cell.length_a   1.000
_cell.length_b   1.000
_cell.length_c   1.000
_cell.angle_alpha   90.00
_cell.angle_beta   90.00
_cell.angle_gamma   90.00
#
_symmetry.space_group_name_H-M   'P 1'
#
loop_
_entity.id
_entity.type
_entity.pdbx_description
1 polymer ?
#
loop_
_entity_poly.entity_id
_entity_poly.type
_entity_poly.pdbx_seq_one_letter_code
_entity_poly.pdbx_strand_id
1 'polypeptide(L)' 'VVPLTRCRSYNYLPQPQAAVYSAQRTTRGGLLIAEATAVSTSGLGYISKQPGIWSEEQVE' A
#
# COMPACT_ATOMS: atom_id res chain seq x y z
N VAL A 1 12.43 5.12 4.41
CA VAL A 1 12.40 4.13 3.29
C VAL A 1 11.71 4.78 2.09
N VAL A 2 12.20 4.49 0.87
CA VAL A 2 11.66 5.03 -0.40
C VAL A 2 10.35 4.29 -0.77
N PRO A 3 9.36 4.95 -1.42
CA PRO A 3 8.15 4.28 -1.90
C PRO A 3 8.48 3.19 -2.93
N LEU A 4 8.01 1.97 -2.70
CA LEU A 4 8.25 0.82 -3.59
C LEU A 4 6.94 0.08 -3.86
N THR A 5 6.41 0.16 -5.08
CA THR A 5 5.25 -0.63 -5.51
C THR A 5 5.58 -2.12 -5.50
N ARG A 6 4.85 -2.91 -4.70
CA ARG A 6 5.15 -4.33 -4.48
C ARG A 6 4.19 -5.29 -5.16
N CYS A 7 3.06 -4.81 -5.65
CA CYS A 7 2.03 -5.62 -6.33
C CYS A 7 1.54 -6.79 -5.45
N ARG A 8 1.22 -6.51 -4.17
CA ARG A 8 0.75 -7.52 -3.20
C ARG A 8 -0.63 -7.23 -2.61
N SER A 9 -1.34 -6.23 -3.13
CA SER A 9 -2.65 -5.77 -2.64
C SER A 9 -3.75 -6.25 -3.57
N TYR A 10 -4.20 -7.49 -3.41
CA TYR A 10 -5.20 -8.11 -4.28
C TYR A 10 -6.52 -7.35 -4.22
N ASN A 11 -7.14 -7.14 -5.40
CA ASN A 11 -8.38 -6.36 -5.52
C ASN A 11 -8.27 -4.95 -4.93
N TYR A 12 -7.06 -4.37 -4.97
CA TYR A 12 -6.76 -3.06 -4.41
C TYR A 12 -6.84 -2.97 -2.87
N LEU A 13 -6.97 -4.11 -2.20
CA LEU A 13 -7.04 -4.19 -0.74
C LEU A 13 -5.66 -4.49 -0.15
N PRO A 14 -5.18 -3.65 0.78
CA PRO A 14 -3.99 -3.96 1.57
C PRO A 14 -4.12 -5.33 2.24
N GLN A 15 -3.05 -6.14 2.17
CA GLN A 15 -3.03 -7.46 2.81
C GLN A 15 -2.33 -7.39 4.16
N PRO A 16 -2.60 -8.30 5.12
CA PRO A 16 -1.94 -8.33 6.42
C PRO A 16 -0.40 -8.35 6.33
N GLN A 17 0.15 -8.93 5.26
CA GLN A 17 1.59 -8.97 5.01
C GLN A 17 2.20 -7.56 4.79
N ALA A 18 1.43 -6.56 4.35
CA ALA A 18 1.89 -5.19 4.20
C ALA A 18 2.25 -4.56 5.56
N ALA A 19 1.47 -4.84 6.60
CA ALA A 19 1.76 -4.40 7.96
C ALA A 19 3.05 -5.03 8.49
N VAL A 20 3.21 -6.35 8.32
CA VAL A 20 4.43 -7.07 8.70
C VAL A 20 5.65 -6.53 7.95
N TYR A 21 5.50 -6.27 6.65
CA TYR A 21 6.56 -5.72 5.80
C TYR A 21 7.04 -4.33 6.27
N SER A 22 6.10 -3.45 6.62
CA SER A 22 6.39 -2.11 7.14
C SER A 22 7.02 -2.18 8.53
N ALA A 23 6.49 -3.02 9.44
CA ALA A 23 7.03 -3.20 10.79
C ALA A 23 8.49 -3.66 10.79
N GLN A 24 8.86 -4.57 9.88
CA GLN A 24 10.25 -5.01 9.70
C GLN A 24 11.22 -3.89 9.31
N ARG A 25 10.72 -2.77 8.79
CA ARG A 25 11.51 -1.63 8.28
C ARG A 25 11.35 -0.39 9.15
N THR A 26 10.52 -0.44 10.17
CA THR A 26 10.34 0.65 11.12
C THR A 26 11.56 0.75 12.01
N THR A 27 12.14 1.95 12.09
CA THR A 27 13.20 2.29 13.04
C THR A 27 12.80 3.54 13.81
N ARG A 28 13.34 3.71 15.02
CA ARG A 28 13.03 4.88 15.85
C ARG A 28 13.49 6.17 15.16
N GLY A 29 12.58 7.10 14.92
CA GLY A 29 12.84 8.35 14.19
C GLY A 29 12.91 8.19 12.67
N GLY A 30 12.65 6.99 12.13
CA GLY A 30 12.62 6.73 10.70
C GLY A 30 11.27 7.04 10.07
N LEU A 31 11.28 7.76 8.95
CA LEU A 31 10.09 7.95 8.11
C LEU A 31 9.93 6.77 7.14
N LEU A 32 8.75 6.16 7.16
CA LEU A 32 8.31 5.17 6.18
C LEU A 32 7.34 5.83 5.21
N ILE A 33 7.65 5.74 3.92
CA ILE A 33 6.72 6.12 2.85
C ILE A 33 6.19 4.81 2.27
N ALA A 34 4.86 4.67 2.27
CA ALA A 34 4.19 3.48 1.76
C ALA A 34 4.38 3.33 0.24
N GLU A 35 3.94 2.20 -0.32
CA GLU A 35 3.87 2.06 -1.76
C GLU A 35 2.87 3.04 -2.38
N ALA A 36 2.94 3.23 -3.70
CA ALA A 36 2.01 4.12 -4.38
C ALA A 36 0.56 3.60 -4.25
N THR A 37 -0.27 4.35 -3.54
CA THR A 37 -1.69 4.04 -3.33
C THR A 37 -2.54 4.91 -4.23
N ALA A 38 -3.44 4.30 -5.00
CA ALA A 38 -4.30 5.04 -5.91
C ALA A 38 -5.43 5.74 -5.13
N VAL A 39 -5.70 7.00 -5.46
CA VAL A 39 -6.72 7.84 -4.81
C VAL A 39 -8.11 7.71 -5.45
N SER A 40 -8.18 7.12 -6.64
CA SER A 40 -9.43 6.90 -7.39
C SER A 40 -9.24 5.74 -8.36
N THR A 41 -10.35 5.19 -8.86
CA THR A 41 -10.35 4.12 -9.87
C THR A 41 -9.67 4.54 -11.18
N SER A 42 -9.77 5.83 -11.56
CA SER A 42 -9.04 6.39 -12.71
C SER A 42 -7.53 6.51 -12.49
N GLY A 43 -7.07 6.47 -11.23
CA GLY A 43 -5.65 6.55 -10.86
C GLY A 43 -4.93 5.19 -10.87
N LEU A 44 -5.61 4.12 -11.27
CA LEU A 44 -5.05 2.78 -11.36
C LEU A 44 -4.12 2.66 -12.57
N GLY A 45 -2.81 2.67 -12.31
CA GLY A 45 -1.77 2.57 -13.35
C GLY A 45 -1.11 1.20 -13.48
N TYR A 46 -1.36 0.29 -12.53
CA TYR A 46 -0.72 -1.03 -12.48
C TYR A 46 -1.77 -2.13 -12.30
N ILE A 47 -1.33 -3.38 -12.51
CA ILE A 47 -2.11 -4.63 -12.29
C ILE A 47 -2.96 -4.51 -11.02
N SER A 48 -4.09 -5.23 -10.94
CA SER A 48 -5.07 -5.33 -9.83
C SER A 48 -4.53 -5.77 -8.45
N LYS A 49 -3.24 -5.51 -8.20
CA LYS A 49 -2.42 -5.81 -7.04
C LYS A 49 -1.80 -4.54 -6.40
N GLN A 50 -2.13 -3.33 -6.87
CA GLN A 50 -1.74 -2.05 -6.24
C GLN A 50 -2.80 -1.63 -5.22
N PRO A 51 -2.45 -1.10 -4.04
CA PRO A 51 -3.45 -0.66 -3.06
C PRO A 51 -4.23 0.58 -3.51
N GLY A 52 -5.47 0.69 -3.04
CA GLY A 52 -6.33 1.87 -3.15
C GLY A 52 -6.60 2.55 -1.80
N ILE A 53 -7.18 3.74 -1.82
CA ILE A 53 -7.67 4.46 -0.62
C ILE A 53 -8.96 5.28 -0.89
N TRP A 54 -9.84 4.78 -1.76
CA TRP A 54 -11.10 5.43 -2.14
C TRP A 54 -12.36 4.74 -1.59
N SER A 55 -12.25 3.56 -0.97
CA SER A 55 -13.37 2.86 -0.31
C SER A 55 -13.07 2.61 1.18
N GLU A 56 -14.12 2.45 2.00
CA GLU A 56 -13.97 2.13 3.43
C GLU A 56 -13.25 0.80 3.66
N GLU A 57 -13.52 -0.21 2.83
CA GLU A 57 -12.84 -1.51 2.87
C GLU A 57 -11.32 -1.41 2.66
N GLN A 58 -10.84 -0.36 1.96
CA GLN A 58 -9.40 -0.13 1.77
C GLN A 58 -8.75 0.57 2.97
N VAL A 59 -9.55 1.17 3.84
CA VAL A 59 -9.12 1.89 5.05
C VAL A 59 -9.06 0.95 6.25
N GLU A 60 -9.94 -0.06 6.29
CA GLU A 60 -9.95 -1.14 7.29
C GLU A 60 -8.74 -2.09 7.17
#